data_AF-A0A815ABW2-F1
#
_entry.id   AF-A0A815ABW2-F1
#
_cell.length_a   1.000
_cell.length_b   1.000
_cell.length_c   1.000
_cell.angle_alpha   90.00
_cell.angle_beta   90.00
_cell.angle_gamma   90.00
#
_symmetry.space_group_name_H-M   'P 1'
#
loop_
_entity.id
_entity.type
_entity.pdbx_description
1 polymer ?
#
loop_
_entity_poly.entity_id
_entity_poly.type
_entity_poly.pdbx_seq_one_letter_code
_entity_poly.pdbx_strand_id
1 'polypeptide(L)'
;MASKATTTANFIQDSNSEQNSALTNILQFLSESIHFIADTYSCSNLSEECLKCLTLETIGIVRFLLQDASKFSRKYRRTKMITDDFESAIKLRHAEPVIGYRLSGDLPYKSAVNSHRELSYVEDKEIQPEDVIAAPPPKAPFDISLPVMSCILDRQLCSRPDTNNHWALRDFAASRCAQMVKIWSMEIGQETIEELVCPIVKIIGERIMKITESSPMTPLDKIAIEKMNYQLLKYVPSAYRACRDPPDDIESFKQEFSNYFGAKLYNQVLPL
;
A
#
# COMPACT_ATOMS: atom_id res chain seq x y z
N MET A 1 1.52 5.75 -38.60
CA MET A 1 1.92 6.87 -37.72
C MET A 1 0.94 8.05 -37.76
N ALA A 2 0.28 8.36 -38.88
CA ALA A 2 -0.70 9.47 -38.97
C ALA A 2 -1.98 9.31 -38.11
N SER A 3 -2.42 8.09 -37.80
CA SER A 3 -3.68 7.86 -37.05
C SER A 3 -3.61 8.19 -35.55
N LYS A 4 -2.42 8.27 -34.94
CA LYS A 4 -2.27 8.58 -33.51
C LYS A 4 -2.25 10.09 -33.20
N ALA A 5 -1.91 10.92 -34.19
CA ALA A 5 -1.91 12.38 -34.05
C ALA A 5 -3.35 12.96 -34.06
N THR A 6 -4.25 12.34 -34.83
CA THR A 6 -5.65 12.79 -34.97
C THR A 6 -6.46 12.58 -33.69
N THR A 7 -6.15 11.57 -32.87
CA THR A 7 -6.90 11.30 -31.63
C THR A 7 -6.66 12.35 -30.54
N THR A 8 -5.52 13.05 -30.55
CA THR A 8 -5.22 14.09 -29.54
C THR A 8 -5.86 15.44 -29.88
N ALA A 9 -6.06 15.75 -31.16
CA ALA A 9 -6.69 17.00 -31.60
C ALA A 9 -8.20 17.07 -31.32
N ASN A 10 -8.88 15.93 -31.28
CA ASN A 10 -10.35 15.86 -31.11
C ASN A 10 -10.84 16.08 -29.66
N PHE A 11 -9.95 16.30 -28.68
CA PHE A 11 -10.35 16.54 -27.29
C PHE A 11 -10.61 18.02 -26.96
N ILE A 12 -10.30 18.94 -27.86
CA ILE A 12 -10.48 20.39 -27.63
C ILE A 12 -11.94 20.82 -27.79
N GLN A 13 -12.79 20.01 -28.43
CA GLN A 13 -14.16 20.42 -28.78
C GLN A 13 -15.23 20.18 -27.70
N ASP A 14 -14.95 19.40 -26.64
CA ASP A 14 -15.99 18.94 -25.69
C ASP A 14 -15.73 19.28 -24.21
N SER A 15 -15.08 20.41 -23.88
CA SER A 15 -14.82 20.76 -22.46
C SER A 15 -15.14 22.20 -22.06
N ASN A 16 -15.66 22.34 -20.84
CA ASN A 16 -16.06 23.59 -20.17
C ASN A 16 -14.95 24.67 -20.24
N SER A 17 -15.33 25.96 -20.27
CA SER A 17 -14.41 27.11 -20.41
C SER A 17 -13.23 27.11 -19.43
N GLU A 18 -13.42 26.64 -18.20
CA GLU A 18 -12.36 26.50 -17.19
C GLU A 18 -11.36 25.37 -17.51
N GLN A 19 -11.81 24.26 -18.09
CA GLN A 19 -10.92 23.17 -18.50
C GLN A 19 -10.03 23.58 -19.68
N ASN A 20 -10.56 24.42 -20.57
CA ASN A 20 -9.79 25.00 -21.66
C ASN A 20 -8.72 25.99 -21.16
N SER A 21 -9.01 26.76 -20.12
CA SER A 21 -8.04 27.64 -19.46
C SER A 21 -6.89 26.86 -18.82
N ALA A 22 -7.21 25.79 -18.07
CA ALA A 22 -6.19 24.94 -17.44
C ALA A 22 -5.28 24.23 -18.46
N LEU A 23 -5.85 23.71 -19.55
CA LEU A 23 -5.08 23.08 -20.63
C LEU A 23 -4.14 24.09 -21.31
N THR A 24 -4.61 25.32 -21.53
CA THR A 24 -3.80 26.39 -22.11
C THR A 24 -2.61 26.72 -21.21
N ASN A 25 -2.82 26.81 -19.89
CA ASN A 25 -1.74 27.06 -18.93
C ASN A 25 -0.71 25.93 -18.90
N ILE A 26 -1.14 24.66 -18.97
CA ILE A 26 -0.24 23.50 -19.01
C ILE A 26 0.61 23.51 -20.28
N LEU A 27 0.00 23.80 -21.43
CA LEU A 27 0.70 23.87 -22.71
C LEU A 27 1.74 25.01 -22.71
N GLN A 28 1.36 26.17 -22.17
CA GLN A 28 2.28 27.30 -22.03
C GLN A 28 3.47 26.95 -21.13
N PHE A 29 3.22 26.37 -19.95
CA PHE A 29 4.25 25.95 -19.02
C PHE A 29 5.22 24.92 -19.64
N LEU A 30 4.69 23.90 -20.34
CA LEU A 30 5.51 22.88 -21.00
C LEU A 30 6.35 23.47 -22.14
N SER A 31 5.77 24.37 -22.93
CA SER A 31 6.47 25.07 -24.01
C SER A 31 7.65 25.87 -23.48
N GLU A 32 7.45 26.66 -22.41
CA GLU A 32 8.51 27.41 -21.73
C GLU A 32 9.58 26.49 -21.13
N SER A 33 9.17 25.37 -20.52
CA SER A 33 10.08 24.38 -19.94
C SER A 33 10.95 23.70 -20.99
N ILE A 34 10.37 23.31 -22.14
CA ILE A 34 11.11 22.68 -23.23
C ILE A 34 12.10 23.67 -23.85
N HIS A 35 11.71 24.93 -24.03
CA HIS A 35 12.63 25.97 -24.49
C HIS A 35 13.79 26.17 -23.52
N PHE A 36 13.51 26.23 -22.22
CA PHE A 36 14.54 26.34 -21.19
C PHE A 36 15.51 25.15 -21.20
N ILE A 37 15.00 23.93 -21.33
CA ILE A 37 15.83 22.72 -21.46
C ILE A 37 16.65 22.76 -22.75
N ALA A 38 16.08 23.21 -23.87
CA ALA A 38 16.83 23.34 -25.13
C ALA A 38 17.99 24.33 -25.01
N ASP A 39 17.79 25.44 -24.30
CA ASP A 39 18.84 26.42 -24.02
C ASP A 39 20.01 25.81 -23.20
N THR A 40 19.74 24.92 -22.24
CA THR A 40 20.81 24.24 -21.48
C THR A 40 21.65 23.28 -22.33
N TYR A 41 21.07 22.74 -23.41
CA TYR A 41 21.77 21.93 -24.41
C TYR A 41 22.36 22.77 -25.56
N SER A 42 22.39 24.10 -25.45
CA SER A 42 22.87 25.02 -26.51
C SER A 42 22.05 24.97 -27.81
N CYS A 43 20.78 24.58 -27.73
CA CYS A 43 19.83 24.52 -28.84
C CYS A 43 18.85 25.71 -28.80
N SER A 44 19.35 26.94 -28.96
CA SER A 44 18.56 28.17 -28.75
C SER A 44 17.63 28.57 -29.91
N ASN A 45 17.78 27.96 -31.09
CA ASN A 45 17.04 28.33 -32.30
C ASN A 45 15.99 27.28 -32.69
N LEU A 46 15.07 26.95 -31.78
CA LEU A 46 13.94 26.07 -32.08
C LEU A 46 12.87 26.83 -32.86
N SER A 47 12.41 26.27 -33.97
CA SER A 47 11.27 26.83 -34.70
C SER A 47 9.98 26.67 -33.86
N GLU A 48 9.04 27.60 -34.03
CA GLU A 48 7.76 27.57 -33.32
C GLU A 48 6.96 26.28 -33.60
N GLU A 49 7.05 25.77 -34.83
CA GLU A 49 6.45 24.50 -35.25
C GLU A 49 7.06 23.31 -34.47
N CYS A 50 8.39 23.29 -34.32
CA CYS A 50 9.10 22.23 -33.61
C CYS A 50 8.77 22.24 -32.11
N LEU A 51 8.74 23.42 -31.50
CA LEU A 51 8.39 23.59 -30.09
C LEU A 51 6.96 23.10 -29.80
N LYS A 52 6.01 23.41 -30.69
CA LYS A 52 4.62 22.91 -30.61
C LYS A 52 4.58 21.38 -30.72
N CYS A 53 5.29 20.80 -31.68
CA CYS A 53 5.34 19.33 -31.84
C CYS A 53 5.91 18.64 -30.59
N LEU A 54 7.04 19.12 -30.06
CA LEU A 54 7.68 18.55 -28.86
C LEU A 54 6.80 18.68 -27.62
N THR A 55 6.10 19.81 -27.48
CA THR A 55 5.15 20.03 -26.38
C THR A 55 4.00 19.02 -26.43
N LEU A 56 3.42 18.81 -27.62
CA LEU A 56 2.33 17.86 -27.83
C LEU A 56 2.77 16.39 -27.68
N GLU A 57 4.02 16.07 -28.02
CA GLU A 57 4.57 14.73 -27.79
C GLU A 57 4.81 14.48 -26.30
N THR A 58 5.42 15.44 -25.61
CA THR A 58 5.72 15.38 -24.17
C THR A 58 4.45 15.19 -23.34
N ILE A 59 3.40 15.97 -23.63
CA ILE A 59 2.12 15.82 -22.93
C ILE A 59 1.49 14.44 -23.18
N GLY A 60 1.65 13.89 -24.39
CA GLY A 60 1.22 12.54 -24.74
C GLY A 60 1.93 11.49 -23.87
N ILE A 61 3.25 11.58 -23.76
CA ILE A 61 4.08 10.68 -22.94
C ILE A 61 3.65 10.74 -21.47
N VAL A 62 3.53 11.95 -20.90
CA VAL A 62 3.11 12.15 -19.51
C VAL A 62 1.72 11.57 -19.24
N ARG A 63 0.76 11.79 -20.15
CA ARG A 63 -0.60 11.22 -20.02
C ARG A 63 -0.60 9.70 -20.02
N PHE A 64 0.15 9.10 -20.94
CA PHE A 64 0.26 7.65 -21.01
C PHE A 64 0.92 7.06 -19.75
N LEU A 65 1.95 7.73 -19.23
CA LEU A 65 2.62 7.33 -18.00
C LEU A 65 1.66 7.42 -16.79
N LEU A 66 0.90 8.50 -16.67
CA LEU A 66 -0.11 8.67 -15.63
C LEU A 66 -1.19 7.60 -15.67
N GLN A 67 -1.64 7.22 -16.87
CA GLN A 67 -2.64 6.16 -17.04
C GLN A 67 -2.09 4.80 -16.58
N ASP A 68 -0.85 4.47 -16.91
CA ASP A 68 -0.24 3.21 -16.49
C ASP A 68 0.06 3.18 -14.99
N ALA A 69 0.60 4.26 -14.43
CA ALA A 69 0.79 4.41 -12.98
C ALA A 69 -0.53 4.27 -12.21
N SER A 70 -1.63 4.82 -12.74
CA SER A 70 -2.96 4.66 -12.14
C SER A 70 -3.42 3.20 -12.09
N LYS A 71 -3.09 2.39 -13.11
CA LYS A 71 -3.38 0.95 -13.10
C LYS A 71 -2.62 0.23 -11.99
N PHE A 72 -1.36 0.56 -11.76
CA PHE A 72 -0.58 0.01 -10.65
C PHE A 72 -1.17 0.39 -9.28
N SER A 73 -1.47 1.67 -9.07
CA SER A 73 -2.13 2.13 -7.82
C SER A 73 -3.43 1.37 -7.53
N ARG A 74 -4.28 1.20 -8.56
CA ARG A 74 -5.55 0.46 -8.44
C ARG A 74 -5.33 -1.03 -8.19
N LYS A 75 -4.34 -1.64 -8.84
CA LYS A 75 -3.94 -3.05 -8.61
C LYS A 75 -3.60 -3.29 -7.14
N TYR A 76 -2.90 -2.34 -6.52
CA TYR A 76 -2.55 -2.39 -5.09
C TYR A 76 -3.64 -1.82 -4.16
N ARG A 77 -4.85 -1.57 -4.66
CA ARG A 77 -6.00 -1.01 -3.91
C ARG A 77 -5.71 0.33 -3.22
N ARG A 78 -4.76 1.10 -3.74
CA ARG A 78 -4.44 2.44 -3.25
C ARG A 78 -5.22 3.48 -4.06
N THR A 79 -5.75 4.48 -3.38
CA THR A 79 -6.40 5.66 -3.98
C THR A 79 -5.39 6.76 -4.31
N LYS A 80 -4.23 6.76 -3.65
CA LYS A 80 -3.10 7.65 -3.91
C LYS A 80 -2.01 6.93 -4.67
N MET A 81 -1.56 7.54 -5.77
CA MET A 81 -0.40 7.09 -6.53
C MET A 81 0.87 7.45 -5.77
N ILE A 82 1.85 6.55 -5.79
CA ILE A 82 3.17 6.73 -5.18
C ILE A 82 4.26 6.60 -6.23
N THR A 83 5.49 6.93 -5.87
CA THR A 83 6.67 6.91 -6.77
C THR A 83 6.91 5.53 -7.37
N ASP A 84 6.68 4.45 -6.61
CA ASP A 84 6.84 3.07 -7.10
C ASP A 84 5.83 2.71 -8.22
N ASP A 85 4.66 3.37 -8.29
CA ASP A 85 3.70 3.17 -9.39
C ASP A 85 4.26 3.72 -10.71
N PHE A 86 4.93 4.87 -10.64
CA PHE A 86 5.60 5.49 -11.78
C PHE A 86 6.83 4.68 -12.19
N GLU A 87 7.62 4.21 -11.23
CA GLU A 87 8.78 3.34 -11.51
C GLU A 87 8.35 2.08 -12.28
N SER A 88 7.25 1.45 -11.84
CA SER A 88 6.67 0.29 -12.52
C SER A 88 6.14 0.62 -13.91
N ALA A 89 5.53 1.80 -14.10
CA ALA A 89 5.04 2.27 -15.39
C ALA A 89 6.16 2.60 -16.38
N ILE A 90 7.29 3.12 -15.90
CA ILE A 90 8.49 3.39 -16.72
C ILE A 90 9.13 2.06 -17.15
N LYS A 91 9.28 1.11 -16.22
CA LYS A 91 9.78 -0.24 -16.52
C LYS A 91 8.94 -0.96 -17.57
N LEU A 92 7.62 -0.80 -17.53
CA LEU A 92 6.70 -1.36 -18.53
C LEU A 92 6.98 -0.84 -19.95
N ARG A 93 7.57 0.35 -20.09
CA ARG A 93 7.90 0.98 -21.36
C ARG A 93 9.34 0.74 -21.80
N HIS A 94 10.07 -0.15 -21.13
CA HIS A 94 11.50 -0.43 -21.37
C HIS A 94 12.40 0.80 -21.24
N ALA A 95 11.99 1.78 -20.44
CA ALA A 95 12.81 2.92 -20.07
C ALA A 95 13.49 2.66 -18.73
N GLU A 96 14.67 3.26 -18.53
CA GLU A 96 15.38 3.17 -17.26
C GLU A 96 14.59 3.89 -16.15
N PRO A 97 14.33 3.22 -15.01
CA PRO A 97 13.65 3.85 -13.89
C PRO A 97 14.51 4.98 -13.32
N VAL A 98 13.86 6.09 -12.99
CA VAL A 98 14.56 7.24 -12.40
C VAL A 98 14.91 6.92 -10.94
N ILE A 99 16.20 6.93 -10.60
CA ILE A 99 16.71 6.65 -9.26
C ILE A 99 16.64 7.92 -8.39
N GLY A 100 16.40 7.77 -7.09
CA GLY A 100 16.51 8.87 -6.12
C GLY A 100 15.20 9.57 -5.75
N TYR A 101 14.05 9.11 -6.25
CA TYR A 101 12.74 9.76 -6.00
C TYR A 101 11.91 9.10 -4.90
N ARG A 102 12.51 8.34 -3.98
CA ARG A 102 11.81 7.89 -2.77
C ARG A 102 11.89 8.95 -1.69
N LEU A 103 10.91 9.84 -1.68
CA LEU A 103 10.80 10.85 -0.63
C LEU A 103 10.10 10.28 0.61
N SER A 104 10.75 10.46 1.76
CA SER A 104 10.12 10.37 3.07
C SER A 104 9.64 11.76 3.47
N GLY A 105 8.48 12.17 2.93
CA GLY A 105 7.84 13.47 3.25
C GLY A 105 7.65 14.41 2.07
N ASP A 106 7.27 15.65 2.37
CA ASP A 106 7.00 16.69 1.37
C ASP A 106 8.29 17.29 0.80
N LEU A 107 8.26 17.67 -0.49
CA LEU A 107 9.35 18.40 -1.15
C LEU A 107 9.27 19.90 -0.79
N PRO A 108 10.29 20.48 -0.13
CA PRO A 108 10.30 21.89 0.22
C PRO A 108 10.72 22.73 -1.00
N TYR A 109 9.81 22.92 -1.96
CA TYR A 109 10.04 23.81 -3.09
C TYR A 109 10.26 25.24 -2.60
N LYS A 110 11.35 25.85 -3.07
CA LYS A 110 11.66 27.28 -2.90
C LYS A 110 11.49 27.98 -4.24
N SER A 111 10.88 29.16 -4.23
CA SER A 111 10.79 30.02 -5.42
C SER A 111 11.89 31.08 -5.38
N ALA A 112 12.65 31.19 -6.46
CA ALA A 112 13.48 32.35 -6.78
C ALA A 112 12.75 33.17 -7.84
N VAL A 113 12.32 34.38 -7.46
CA VAL A 113 11.60 35.29 -8.35
C VAL A 113 12.54 36.41 -8.76
N ASN A 114 12.75 36.59 -10.06
CA ASN A 114 13.31 37.81 -10.62
C ASN A 114 12.22 38.61 -11.35
N SER A 115 12.53 39.81 -11.84
CA SER A 115 11.54 40.69 -12.46
C SER A 115 10.87 40.13 -13.74
N HIS A 116 11.36 39.02 -14.29
CA HIS A 116 10.88 38.45 -15.56
C HIS A 116 10.52 36.95 -15.48
N ARG A 117 10.94 36.22 -14.44
CA ARG A 117 10.81 34.75 -14.32
C ARG A 117 10.71 34.32 -12.87
N GLU A 118 9.84 33.35 -12.63
CA GLU A 118 9.77 32.57 -11.38
C GLU A 118 10.39 31.19 -11.63
N LEU A 119 11.36 30.82 -10.80
CA LEU A 119 12.02 29.52 -10.85
C LEU A 119 11.82 28.80 -9.52
N SER A 120 11.23 27.60 -9.58
CA SER A 120 11.08 26.72 -8.41
C SER A 120 12.24 25.73 -8.37
N TYR A 121 12.91 25.63 -7.23
CA TYR A 121 14.00 24.68 -7.00
C TYR A 121 13.84 23.96 -5.67
N VAL A 122 14.46 22.80 -5.56
CA VAL A 122 14.60 22.05 -4.31
C VAL A 122 16.02 22.28 -3.82
N GLU A 123 16.17 22.81 -2.61
CA GLU A 123 17.48 22.96 -1.99
C GLU A 123 17.97 21.58 -1.55
N ASP A 124 19.04 21.10 -2.16
CA ASP A 124 19.69 19.87 -1.75
C ASP A 124 20.69 20.19 -0.62
N LYS A 125 20.36 19.74 0.59
CA LYS A 125 21.22 19.95 1.75
C LYS A 125 22.28 18.87 1.76
N GLU A 126 23.55 19.27 1.68
CA GLU A 126 24.66 18.34 1.88
C GLU A 126 24.63 17.76 3.30
N ILE A 127 24.50 16.44 3.40
CA ILE A 127 24.50 15.70 4.66
C ILE A 127 25.89 15.07 4.81
N GLN A 128 26.50 15.25 5.99
CA GLN A 128 27.78 14.59 6.28
C GLN A 128 27.55 13.09 6.52
N PRO A 129 28.40 12.19 5.98
CA PRO A 129 28.24 10.75 6.15
C PRO A 129 28.16 10.31 7.61
N GLU A 130 28.87 11.00 8.50
CA GLU A 130 28.92 10.72 9.94
C GLU A 130 27.55 10.90 10.59
N ASP A 131 26.78 11.91 10.17
CA ASP A 131 25.44 12.19 10.69
C ASP A 131 24.45 11.09 10.29
N VAL A 132 24.62 10.51 9.09
CA VAL A 132 23.78 9.40 8.61
C VAL A 132 24.06 8.12 9.41
N ILE A 133 25.34 7.86 9.72
CA ILE A 133 25.75 6.69 10.50
C ILE A 133 25.31 6.82 11.97
N ALA A 134 25.38 8.04 12.52
CA ALA A 134 24.95 8.32 13.89
C ALA A 134 23.42 8.38 14.08
N ALA A 135 22.65 8.43 12.98
CA ALA A 135 21.20 8.53 13.04
C ALA A 135 20.58 7.29 13.71
N PRO A 136 19.59 7.47 14.62
CA PRO A 136 18.90 6.34 15.23
C PRO A 136 18.15 5.54 14.15
N PRO A 137 18.11 4.20 14.25
CA PRO A 137 17.40 3.38 13.28
C PRO A 137 15.92 3.77 13.23
N PRO A 138 15.29 3.74 12.04
CA PRO A 138 13.87 4.03 11.91
C PRO A 138 13.07 3.04 12.76
N LYS A 139 12.05 3.55 13.45
CA LYS A 139 11.16 2.69 14.24
C LYS A 139 10.44 1.73 13.29
N ALA A 140 10.57 0.44 13.55
CA ALA A 140 9.85 -0.56 12.79
C ALA A 140 8.33 -0.29 12.88
N PRO A 141 7.59 -0.35 11.76
CA PRO A 141 6.15 -0.24 11.81
C PRO A 141 5.57 -1.37 12.68
N PHE A 142 4.47 -1.09 13.36
CA PHE A 142 3.77 -2.10 14.16
C PHE A 142 3.22 -3.19 13.24
N ASP A 143 3.30 -4.43 13.72
CA ASP A 143 2.71 -5.58 13.05
C ASP A 143 1.19 -5.35 12.84
N ILE A 144 0.75 -5.40 11.58
CA ILE A 144 -0.62 -5.10 11.12
C ILE A 144 -1.63 -6.10 11.71
N SER A 145 -1.15 -7.26 12.18
CA SER A 145 -1.99 -8.25 12.88
C SER A 145 -2.56 -7.71 14.20
N LEU A 146 -1.77 -6.93 14.95
CA LEU A 146 -2.10 -6.55 16.33
C LEU A 146 -3.31 -5.60 16.48
N PRO A 147 -3.54 -4.59 15.61
CA PRO A 147 -4.69 -3.68 15.72
C PRO A 147 -6.03 -4.31 15.37
N VAL A 148 -6.09 -5.20 14.36
CA VAL A 148 -7.35 -5.91 14.06
C VAL A 148 -7.68 -6.86 15.22
N MET A 149 -6.64 -7.48 15.80
CA MET A 149 -6.77 -8.35 16.95
C MET A 149 -7.18 -7.63 18.25
N SER A 150 -6.67 -6.42 18.50
CA SER A 150 -7.12 -5.60 19.63
C SER A 150 -8.58 -5.18 19.46
N CYS A 151 -9.00 -4.82 18.23
CA CYS A 151 -10.40 -4.53 17.93
C CYS A 151 -11.35 -5.69 18.20
N ILE A 152 -10.88 -6.95 18.19
CA ILE A 152 -11.72 -8.13 18.45
C ILE A 152 -11.64 -8.59 19.91
N LEU A 153 -10.48 -8.48 20.56
CA LEU A 153 -10.22 -9.08 21.87
C LEU A 153 -10.11 -8.08 23.04
N ASP A 154 -10.07 -6.77 22.81
CA ASP A 154 -9.98 -5.81 23.92
C ASP A 154 -11.28 -5.72 24.71
N ARG A 155 -11.16 -5.56 26.03
CA ARG A 155 -12.30 -5.41 26.95
C ARG A 155 -13.02 -4.07 26.77
N GLN A 156 -12.30 -3.01 26.42
CA GLN A 156 -12.87 -1.67 26.25
C GLN A 156 -12.49 -1.07 24.89
N LEU A 157 -13.41 -1.20 23.91
CA LEU A 157 -13.26 -0.62 22.57
C LEU A 157 -13.82 0.81 22.47
N CYS A 158 -14.66 1.20 23.42
CA CYS A 158 -15.29 2.51 23.46
C CYS A 158 -15.55 2.92 24.90
N SER A 159 -15.67 4.24 25.13
CA SER A 159 -15.87 4.79 26.47
C SER A 159 -17.23 4.43 27.09
N ARG A 160 -18.23 4.07 26.26
CA ARG A 160 -19.59 3.70 26.67
C ARG A 160 -20.10 2.48 25.87
N PRO A 161 -19.84 1.24 26.34
CA PRO A 161 -20.25 0.04 25.63
C PRO A 161 -21.77 -0.12 25.52
N ASP A 162 -22.54 0.43 26.47
CA ASP A 162 -24.00 0.29 26.50
C ASP A 162 -24.71 1.09 25.41
N THR A 163 -24.09 2.18 24.94
CA THR A 163 -24.66 3.09 23.93
C THR A 163 -24.02 2.95 22.56
N ASN A 164 -22.76 2.52 22.48
CA ASN A 164 -22.01 2.50 21.24
C ASN A 164 -22.05 1.11 20.60
N ASN A 165 -22.24 1.05 19.28
CA ASN A 165 -22.22 -0.19 18.51
C ASN A 165 -20.80 -0.73 18.32
N HIS A 166 -20.18 -1.14 19.42
CA HIS A 166 -18.87 -1.79 19.45
C HIS A 166 -18.93 -3.20 18.82
N TRP A 167 -20.12 -3.81 18.73
CA TRP A 167 -20.34 -5.08 18.04
C TRP A 167 -20.03 -5.00 16.55
N ALA A 168 -20.48 -3.95 15.87
CA ALA A 168 -20.18 -3.75 14.45
C ALA A 168 -18.67 -3.66 14.18
N LEU A 169 -17.90 -3.05 15.08
CA LEU A 169 -16.44 -2.97 14.94
C LEU A 169 -15.79 -4.35 15.14
N ARG A 170 -16.21 -5.12 16.15
CA ARG A 170 -15.73 -6.50 16.36
C ARG A 170 -16.05 -7.40 15.18
N ASP A 171 -17.26 -7.31 14.64
CA ASP A 171 -17.70 -8.10 13.49
C ASP A 171 -16.95 -7.71 12.21
N PHE A 172 -16.74 -6.42 12.00
CA PHE A 172 -15.94 -5.93 10.88
C PHE A 172 -14.49 -6.42 11.00
N ALA A 173 -13.87 -6.29 12.18
CA ALA A 173 -12.51 -6.74 12.42
C ALA A 173 -12.37 -8.26 12.23
N ALA A 174 -13.29 -9.06 12.80
CA ALA A 174 -13.30 -10.52 12.62
C ALA A 174 -13.47 -10.94 11.16
N SER A 175 -14.34 -10.26 10.42
CA SER A 175 -14.53 -10.48 8.98
C SER A 175 -13.28 -10.12 8.16
N ARG A 176 -12.56 -9.05 8.53
CA ARG A 176 -11.30 -8.66 7.88
C ARG A 176 -10.18 -9.65 8.17
N CYS A 177 -10.02 -10.12 9.41
CA CYS A 177 -9.10 -11.21 9.75
C CYS A 177 -9.38 -12.45 8.90
N ALA A 178 -10.64 -12.87 8.78
CA ALA A 178 -11.03 -14.01 7.97
C ALA A 178 -10.71 -13.83 6.48
N GLN A 179 -10.96 -12.64 5.94
CA GLN A 179 -10.59 -12.30 4.56
C GLN A 179 -9.08 -12.34 4.35
N MET A 180 -8.28 -11.85 5.30
CA MET A 180 -6.82 -11.90 5.22
C MET A 180 -6.32 -13.34 5.17
N VAL A 181 -6.75 -14.19 6.12
CA VAL A 181 -6.37 -15.61 6.14
C VAL A 181 -6.80 -16.32 4.85
N LYS A 182 -8.02 -16.06 4.36
CA LYS A 182 -8.51 -16.64 3.11
C LYS A 182 -7.69 -16.18 1.89
N ILE A 183 -7.44 -14.87 1.75
CA ILE A 183 -6.67 -14.33 0.62
C ILE A 183 -5.24 -14.89 0.65
N TRP A 184 -4.60 -14.91 1.82
CA TRP A 184 -3.25 -15.44 1.96
C TRP A 184 -3.17 -16.92 1.59
N SER A 185 -4.14 -17.72 2.02
CA SER A 185 -4.21 -19.15 1.65
C SER A 185 -4.44 -19.41 0.15
N MET A 186 -5.04 -18.46 -0.57
CA MET A 186 -5.44 -18.65 -1.98
C MET A 186 -4.50 -18.00 -2.99
N GLU A 187 -3.90 -16.85 -2.65
CA GLU A 187 -3.21 -15.99 -3.63
C GLU A 187 -1.67 -16.02 -3.52
N ILE A 188 -1.11 -16.26 -2.33
CA ILE A 188 0.34 -16.04 -2.08
C ILE A 188 1.15 -17.35 -2.09
N GLY A 189 0.49 -18.50 -1.97
CA GLY A 189 1.14 -19.83 -2.03
C GLY A 189 1.37 -20.45 -0.65
N GLN A 190 1.52 -21.77 -0.64
CA GLN A 190 1.52 -22.62 0.56
C GLN A 190 2.61 -22.24 1.58
N GLU A 191 3.79 -21.85 1.10
CA GLU A 191 4.94 -21.48 1.94
C GLU A 191 4.66 -20.27 2.86
N THR A 192 3.77 -19.37 2.45
CA THR A 192 3.47 -18.16 3.24
C THR A 192 2.49 -18.41 4.40
N ILE A 193 1.83 -19.56 4.44
CA ILE A 193 0.95 -19.93 5.56
C ILE A 193 1.79 -20.17 6.82
N GLU A 194 2.93 -20.85 6.69
CA GLU A 194 3.85 -21.09 7.81
C GLU A 194 4.45 -19.78 8.32
N GLU A 195 4.94 -18.93 7.42
CA GLU A 195 5.63 -17.68 7.82
C GLU A 195 4.70 -16.57 8.29
N LEU A 196 3.49 -16.44 7.73
CA LEU A 196 2.58 -15.32 8.04
C LEU A 196 1.42 -15.72 8.95
N VAL A 197 0.80 -16.89 8.73
CA VAL A 197 -0.42 -17.27 9.46
C VAL A 197 -0.09 -17.87 10.81
N CYS A 198 0.95 -18.70 10.93
CA CYS A 198 1.30 -19.38 12.18
C CYS A 198 1.67 -18.40 13.32
N PRO A 199 2.53 -17.38 13.09
CA PRO A 199 2.83 -16.38 14.13
C PRO A 199 1.59 -15.62 14.58
N ILE A 200 0.69 -15.31 13.64
CA ILE A 200 -0.57 -14.64 13.94
C ILE A 200 -1.44 -15.53 14.82
N VAL A 201 -1.70 -16.78 14.42
CA VAL A 201 -2.53 -17.72 15.21
C VAL A 201 -1.95 -17.92 16.62
N LYS A 202 -0.63 -18.01 16.75
CA LYS A 202 0.06 -18.11 18.04
C LYS A 202 -0.21 -16.90 18.94
N ILE A 203 0.01 -15.69 18.43
CA ILE A 203 -0.25 -14.44 19.17
C ILE A 203 -1.71 -14.37 19.64
N ILE A 204 -2.65 -14.78 18.79
CA ILE A 204 -4.07 -14.78 19.11
C ILE A 204 -4.37 -15.76 20.25
N GLY A 205 -3.87 -16.99 20.15
CA GLY A 205 -4.10 -18.01 21.17
C GLY A 205 -3.51 -17.62 22.52
N GLU A 206 -2.31 -17.05 22.55
CA GLU A 206 -1.70 -16.50 23.77
C GLU A 206 -2.53 -15.36 24.38
N ARG A 207 -3.12 -14.49 23.56
CA ARG A 207 -3.98 -13.40 24.04
C ARG A 207 -5.30 -13.93 24.60
N ILE A 208 -5.90 -14.94 23.97
CA ILE A 208 -7.10 -15.62 24.49
C ILE A 208 -6.80 -16.31 25.82
N MET A 209 -5.65 -16.96 25.95
CA MET A 209 -5.22 -17.54 27.23
C MET A 209 -5.14 -16.50 28.32
N LYS A 210 -4.48 -15.36 28.08
CA LYS A 210 -4.40 -14.25 29.05
C LYS A 210 -5.79 -13.75 29.47
N ILE A 211 -6.73 -13.62 28.54
CA ILE A 211 -8.11 -13.23 28.83
C ILE A 211 -8.80 -14.28 29.71
N THR A 212 -8.58 -15.56 29.42
CA THR A 212 -9.18 -16.69 30.15
C THR A 212 -8.59 -16.85 31.56
N GLU A 213 -7.29 -16.60 31.72
CA GLU A 213 -6.56 -16.66 32.99
C GLU A 213 -6.88 -15.45 33.89
N SER A 214 -7.19 -14.29 33.31
CA SER A 214 -7.59 -13.08 34.03
C SER A 214 -9.07 -13.11 34.46
N SER A 215 -9.40 -13.92 35.46
CA SER A 215 -10.74 -14.02 36.04
C SER A 215 -11.25 -12.67 36.61
N PRO A 216 -12.55 -12.30 36.50
CA PRO A 216 -13.64 -13.05 35.85
C PRO A 216 -13.80 -12.73 34.36
N MET A 217 -14.01 -13.78 33.58
CA MET A 217 -14.28 -13.70 32.14
C MET A 217 -15.71 -13.19 31.88
N THR A 218 -15.82 -12.12 31.09
CA THR A 218 -17.11 -11.50 30.79
C THR A 218 -17.88 -12.29 29.70
N PRO A 219 -19.22 -12.17 29.61
CA PRO A 219 -19.97 -12.71 28.48
C PRO A 219 -19.48 -12.17 27.12
N LEU A 220 -18.97 -10.95 27.10
CA LEU A 220 -18.37 -10.32 25.92
C LEU A 220 -17.12 -11.06 25.46
N ASP A 221 -16.23 -11.41 26.40
CA ASP A 221 -15.01 -12.17 26.12
C ASP A 221 -15.36 -13.53 25.49
N LYS A 222 -16.38 -14.22 26.02
CA LYS A 222 -16.84 -15.51 25.49
C LYS A 222 -17.26 -15.42 24.02
N ILE A 223 -18.10 -14.44 23.68
CA ILE A 223 -18.60 -14.26 22.31
C ILE A 223 -17.46 -13.88 21.36
N ALA A 224 -16.54 -13.01 21.79
CA ALA A 224 -15.39 -12.62 20.98
C ALA A 224 -14.45 -13.81 20.71
N ILE A 225 -14.14 -14.60 21.74
CA ILE A 225 -13.34 -15.82 21.64
C ILE A 225 -14.01 -16.84 20.70
N GLU A 226 -15.33 -17.01 20.80
CA GLU A 226 -16.08 -17.92 19.94
C GLU A 226 -16.02 -17.50 18.47
N LYS A 227 -16.21 -16.20 18.17
CA LYS A 227 -16.06 -15.67 16.80
C LYS A 227 -14.66 -15.87 16.26
N MET A 228 -13.62 -15.65 17.07
CA MET A 228 -12.23 -15.89 16.68
C MET A 228 -11.95 -17.36 16.41
N ASN A 229 -12.45 -18.26 17.27
CA ASN A 229 -12.36 -19.70 17.05
C ASN A 229 -13.00 -20.08 15.71
N TYR A 230 -14.23 -19.61 15.44
CA TYR A 230 -14.96 -19.93 14.22
C TYR A 230 -14.18 -19.49 12.95
N GLN A 231 -13.62 -18.28 12.94
CA GLN A 231 -12.92 -17.78 11.75
C GLN A 231 -11.58 -18.51 11.53
N LEU A 232 -10.76 -18.69 12.56
CA LEU A 232 -9.46 -19.33 12.41
C LEU A 232 -9.59 -20.82 12.08
N LEU A 233 -10.42 -21.55 12.83
CA LEU A 233 -10.61 -22.99 12.64
C LEU A 233 -11.31 -23.34 11.32
N LYS A 234 -11.95 -22.37 10.65
CA LYS A 234 -12.58 -22.58 9.35
C LYS A 234 -11.58 -22.62 8.19
N TYR A 235 -10.47 -21.87 8.28
CA TYR A 235 -9.54 -21.68 7.15
C TYR A 235 -8.14 -22.24 7.42
N VAL A 236 -7.66 -22.16 8.66
CA VAL A 236 -6.29 -22.56 9.02
C VAL A 236 -6.04 -24.08 8.86
N PRO A 237 -6.95 -25.00 9.28
CA PRO A 237 -6.69 -26.43 9.16
C PRO A 237 -6.55 -26.91 7.71
N SER A 238 -7.42 -26.44 6.82
CA SER A 238 -7.34 -26.78 5.38
C SER A 238 -6.09 -26.20 4.73
N ALA A 239 -5.69 -25.01 5.14
CA ALA A 239 -4.47 -24.36 4.68
C ALA A 239 -3.22 -25.15 5.14
N TYR A 240 -3.19 -25.54 6.43
CA TYR A 240 -2.07 -26.30 7.01
C TYR A 240 -1.88 -27.68 6.36
N ARG A 241 -2.96 -28.48 6.20
CA ARG A 241 -2.89 -29.80 5.53
C ARG A 241 -2.35 -29.76 4.11
N ALA A 242 -2.49 -28.62 3.43
CA ALA A 242 -2.01 -28.47 2.07
C ALA A 242 -0.50 -28.18 2.01
N CYS A 243 0.13 -27.79 3.12
CA CYS A 243 1.51 -27.29 3.13
C CYS A 243 2.53 -28.27 3.75
N ARG A 244 2.10 -29.18 4.63
CA ARG A 244 3.01 -30.03 5.40
C ARG A 244 2.57 -31.49 5.41
N ASP A 245 3.54 -32.38 5.22
CA ASP A 245 3.35 -33.82 5.31
C ASP A 245 3.49 -34.33 6.76
N PRO A 246 2.73 -35.35 7.18
CA PRO A 246 2.86 -35.97 8.50
C PRO A 246 4.26 -36.59 8.70
N PRO A 247 4.75 -36.75 9.95
CA PRO A 247 3.98 -36.87 11.18
C PRO A 247 3.80 -35.57 11.96
N ASP A 248 2.56 -35.33 12.40
CA ASP A 248 2.17 -34.23 13.27
C ASP A 248 2.20 -34.68 14.75
N ASP A 249 2.90 -33.94 15.60
CA ASP A 249 2.93 -34.15 17.05
C ASP A 249 2.21 -33.00 17.80
N ILE A 250 1.46 -33.35 18.85
CA ILE A 250 0.65 -32.40 19.60
C ILE A 250 1.48 -31.33 20.33
N GLU A 251 2.68 -31.68 20.79
CA GLU A 251 3.57 -30.76 21.50
C GLU A 251 4.19 -29.76 20.52
N SER A 252 4.57 -30.24 19.33
CA SER A 252 5.00 -29.39 18.21
C SER A 252 3.91 -28.39 17.79
N PHE A 253 2.64 -28.84 17.67
CA PHE A 253 1.50 -27.96 17.36
C PHE A 253 1.27 -26.89 18.44
N LYS A 254 1.41 -27.25 19.72
CA LYS A 254 1.27 -26.30 20.82
C LYS A 254 2.39 -25.26 20.82
N GLN A 255 3.61 -25.64 20.43
CA GLN A 255 4.73 -24.73 20.31
C GLN A 255 4.56 -23.75 19.15
N GLU A 256 4.04 -24.24 18.02
CA GLU A 256 3.87 -23.49 16.77
C GLU A 256 2.64 -22.56 16.80
N PHE A 257 1.49 -23.04 17.30
CA PHE A 257 0.20 -22.34 17.24
C PHE A 257 -0.32 -21.85 18.60
N SER A 258 0.52 -21.82 19.64
CA SER A 258 0.16 -21.66 21.06
C SER A 258 -0.56 -22.86 21.69
N ASN A 259 -0.50 -22.97 23.02
CA ASN A 259 -1.19 -24.03 23.77
C ASN A 259 -2.71 -24.08 23.50
N TYR A 260 -3.34 -22.93 23.26
CA TYR A 260 -4.79 -22.84 23.08
C TYR A 260 -5.24 -23.31 21.71
N PHE A 261 -4.66 -22.77 20.62
CA PHE A 261 -5.04 -23.18 19.27
C PHE A 261 -4.34 -24.45 18.82
N GLY A 262 -3.12 -24.74 19.29
CA GLY A 262 -2.39 -25.97 18.94
C GLY A 262 -3.20 -27.24 19.22
N ALA A 263 -3.84 -27.33 20.39
CA ALA A 263 -4.71 -28.47 20.71
C ALA A 263 -5.97 -28.55 19.82
N LYS A 264 -6.58 -27.41 19.49
CA LYS A 264 -7.79 -27.36 18.65
C LYS A 264 -7.50 -27.65 17.19
N LEU A 265 -6.37 -27.14 16.69
CA LEU A 265 -5.90 -27.35 15.32
C LEU A 265 -5.44 -28.79 15.15
N TYR A 266 -4.67 -29.34 16.09
CA TYR A 266 -4.25 -30.74 16.06
C TYR A 266 -5.46 -31.70 15.90
N ASN A 267 -6.51 -31.50 16.71
CA ASN A 267 -7.75 -32.29 16.61
C ASN A 267 -8.51 -32.13 15.28
N GLN A 268 -8.34 -31.00 14.59
CA GLN A 268 -9.00 -30.73 13.31
C GLN A 268 -8.15 -31.07 12.08
N VAL A 269 -6.82 -31.17 12.24
CA VAL A 269 -5.86 -31.49 11.19
C VAL A 269 -5.64 -32.99 11.09
N LEU A 270 -5.71 -33.72 12.21
CA LEU A 270 -5.72 -35.19 12.21
C LEU A 270 -6.72 -35.73 11.17
N PRO A 271 -6.30 -36.70 10.32
CA PRO A 271 -7.25 -37.41 9.49
C PRO A 271 -8.15 -38.28 10.39
N LEU A 272 -9.45 -38.25 10.15
CA LEU A 272 -10.28 -39.43 10.41
C LEU A 272 -9.86 -40.53 9.43
#